data_AF-A0A6B3G711-F1
#
_entry.id   AF-A0A6B3G711-F1
#
_cell.length_a   1.000
_cell.length_b   1.000
_cell.length_c   1.000
_cell.angle_alpha   90.00
_cell.angle_beta   90.00
_cell.angle_gamma   90.00
#
_symmetry.space_group_name_H-M   'P 1'
#
loop_
_entity.id
_entity.type
_entity.pdbx_description
1 polymer ?
#
loop_
_entity_poly.entity_id
_entity_poly.type
_entity_poly.pdbx_seq_one_letter_code
_entity_poly.pdbx_strand_id
1 'polypeptide(L)'
;MSEDEKNPAREVISDYAQAHFRYFRTADGTVYAQKNGHPVARPIRSQGTTGSHRQELMVGMFRDGAGVFNGTALKEALDLIEALAMTETTQAVHIRVAPGFDGATWLDLGRADGQSVRIHPTGWEITVPDPREVCWRRTQLTG
;
A
#
# COMPACT_ATOMS: atom_id res chain seq x y z
N MET A 1 -15.94 -3.39 33.04
CA MET A 1 -15.01 -3.95 32.05
C MET A 1 -13.62 -3.61 32.52
N SER A 2 -12.81 -4.60 32.89
CA SER A 2 -11.46 -4.38 33.41
C SER A 2 -10.57 -3.78 32.31
N GLU A 3 -9.54 -3.02 32.69
CA GLU A 3 -8.56 -2.47 31.74
C GLU A 3 -7.84 -3.56 30.91
N ASP A 4 -7.93 -4.82 31.35
CA ASP A 4 -7.36 -6.02 30.70
C ASP A 4 -8.15 -6.53 29.47
N GLU A 5 -9.34 -5.99 29.19
CA GLU A 5 -10.19 -6.43 28.05
C GLU A 5 -10.06 -5.53 26.80
N LYS A 6 -9.09 -4.61 26.77
CA LYS A 6 -8.76 -3.85 25.56
C LYS A 6 -7.70 -4.61 24.77
N ASN A 7 -8.00 -4.96 23.51
CA ASN A 7 -6.96 -5.38 22.57
C ASN A 7 -5.81 -4.37 22.62
N PRO A 8 -4.56 -4.82 22.80
CA PRO A 8 -3.39 -3.96 22.74
C PRO A 8 -3.45 -3.09 21.49
N ALA A 9 -3.15 -1.79 21.63
CA ALA A 9 -3.19 -0.84 20.51
C ALA A 9 -2.46 -1.36 19.26
N ARG A 10 -1.34 -2.08 19.45
CA ARG A 10 -0.59 -2.73 18.38
C ARG A 10 -1.45 -3.73 17.59
N GLU A 11 -2.24 -4.57 18.26
CA GLU A 11 -3.10 -5.56 17.60
C GLU A 11 -4.20 -4.88 16.79
N VAL A 12 -4.90 -3.89 17.38
CA VAL A 12 -5.94 -3.15 16.64
C VAL A 12 -5.38 -2.47 15.38
N ILE A 13 -4.21 -1.84 15.48
CA ILE A 13 -3.56 -1.19 14.34
C ILE A 13 -3.12 -2.23 13.30
N SER A 14 -2.48 -3.31 13.72
CA SER A 14 -1.99 -4.36 12.82
C SER A 14 -3.11 -5.14 12.14
N ASP A 15 -4.22 -5.37 12.83
CA ASP A 15 -5.41 -6.03 12.27
C ASP A 15 -6.10 -5.14 11.23
N TYR A 16 -6.31 -3.86 11.56
CA TYR A 16 -6.86 -2.90 10.62
C TYR A 16 -5.94 -2.74 9.40
N ALA A 17 -4.64 -2.62 9.61
CA ALA A 17 -3.64 -2.57 8.55
C ALA A 17 -3.77 -3.78 7.60
N GLN A 18 -3.77 -5.01 8.12
CA GLN A 18 -3.84 -6.22 7.30
C GLN A 18 -5.20 -6.40 6.60
N ALA A 19 -6.29 -5.91 7.19
CA ALA A 19 -7.61 -5.96 6.56
C ALA A 19 -7.75 -4.98 5.37
N HIS A 20 -7.06 -3.83 5.43
CA HIS A 20 -7.24 -2.75 4.46
C HIS A 20 -6.07 -2.58 3.47
N PHE A 21 -4.93 -3.18 3.76
CA PHE A 21 -3.71 -3.06 2.96
C PHE A 21 -3.07 -4.41 2.72
N ARG A 22 -2.47 -4.53 1.54
CA ARG A 22 -1.48 -5.55 1.22
C ARG A 22 -0.09 -4.99 1.48
N TYR A 23 0.75 -5.80 2.12
CA TYR A 23 2.15 -5.49 2.36
C TYR A 23 3.05 -6.43 1.58
N PHE A 24 4.13 -5.91 1.02
CA PHE A 24 5.11 -6.69 0.27
C PHE A 24 6.46 -5.97 0.28
N ARG A 25 7.52 -6.69 -0.10
CA ARG A 25 8.85 -6.09 -0.29
C ARG A 25 9.28 -6.12 -1.74
N THR A 26 10.11 -5.17 -2.13
CA THR A 26 10.87 -5.22 -3.38
C THR A 26 12.15 -6.04 -3.22
N ALA A 27 12.83 -6.35 -4.33
CA ALA A 27 14.06 -7.14 -4.32
C ALA A 27 15.21 -6.49 -3.53
N ASP A 28 15.18 -5.16 -3.36
CA ASP A 28 16.13 -4.39 -2.55
C ASP A 28 15.77 -4.37 -1.05
N GLY A 29 14.71 -5.06 -0.65
CA GLY A 29 14.24 -5.13 0.74
C GLY A 29 13.33 -3.97 1.17
N THR A 30 13.03 -3.00 0.30
CA THR A 30 12.10 -1.93 0.67
C THR A 30 10.69 -2.47 0.84
N VAL A 31 10.06 -2.23 1.99
CA VAL A 31 8.68 -2.64 2.26
C VAL A 31 7.68 -1.57 1.85
N TYR A 32 6.65 -2.00 1.13
CA TYR A 32 5.56 -1.18 0.64
C TYR A 32 4.21 -1.64 1.22
N ALA A 33 3.32 -0.66 1.37
CA ALA A 33 1.92 -0.84 1.68
C ALA A 33 1.08 -0.42 0.47
N GLN A 34 0.16 -1.27 0.04
CA GLN A 34 -0.79 -1.00 -1.03
C GLN A 34 -2.20 -1.12 -0.48
N LYS A 35 -3.01 -0.06 -0.58
CA LYS A 35 -4.42 -0.13 -0.15
C LYS A 35 -5.18 -1.11 -1.04
N ASN A 36 -5.99 -1.96 -0.43
CA ASN A 36 -6.81 -2.93 -1.15
C ASN A 36 -7.72 -2.20 -2.16
N GLY A 37 -7.71 -2.67 -3.41
CA GLY A 37 -8.46 -2.06 -4.52
C GLY A 37 -7.81 -0.82 -5.15
N HIS A 38 -6.64 -0.37 -4.68
CA HIS A 38 -5.92 0.77 -5.27
C HIS A 38 -4.53 0.34 -5.76
N PRO A 39 -4.13 0.62 -7.02
CA PRO A 39 -2.86 0.11 -7.56
C PRO A 39 -1.61 0.84 -7.05
N VAL A 40 -1.75 1.90 -6.25
CA VAL A 40 -0.61 2.70 -5.77
C VAL A 40 -0.12 2.16 -4.44
N ALA A 41 1.14 1.72 -4.42
CA ALA A 41 1.90 1.39 -3.24
C ALA A 41 2.70 2.58 -2.70
N ARG A 42 2.83 2.61 -1.37
CA ARG A 42 3.58 3.61 -0.61
C ARG A 42 4.63 2.90 0.25
N PRO A 43 5.88 3.38 0.30
CA PRO A 43 6.87 2.80 1.21
C PRO A 43 6.41 2.98 2.66
N ILE A 44 6.59 1.97 3.50
CA ILE A 44 6.26 2.06 4.95
C ILE A 44 7.10 3.16 5.59
N ARG A 45 8.40 3.16 5.29
CA ARG A 45 9.36 4.18 5.75
C ARG A 45 9.52 5.25 4.67
N SER A 46 8.62 6.24 4.63
CA SER A 46 8.80 7.40 3.75
C SER A 46 9.49 8.56 4.48
N GLN A 47 10.48 9.18 3.84
CA GLN A 47 11.10 10.42 4.33
C GLN A 47 10.21 11.68 4.10
N GLY A 48 9.15 11.55 3.30
CA GLY A 48 8.21 12.65 3.01
C GLY A 48 7.09 12.78 4.04
N THR A 49 6.55 14.00 4.18
CA THR A 49 5.49 14.34 5.15
C THR A 49 4.08 14.25 4.60
N THR A 50 3.89 14.06 3.29
CA THR A 50 2.58 14.07 2.62
C THR A 50 2.32 12.75 1.90
N GLY A 51 1.12 12.21 2.12
CA GLY A 51 0.67 10.98 1.46
C GLY A 51 1.41 9.71 1.93
N SER A 52 1.99 9.73 3.14
CA SER A 52 2.66 8.56 3.70
C SER A 52 1.66 7.46 4.10
N HIS A 53 2.10 6.20 4.10
CA HIS A 53 1.27 5.08 4.57
C HIS A 53 0.78 5.32 6.01
N ARG A 54 1.65 5.85 6.88
CA ARG A 54 1.31 6.20 8.26
C ARG A 54 0.10 7.15 8.34
N GLN A 55 0.07 8.19 7.51
CA GLN A 55 -1.06 9.12 7.46
C GLN A 55 -2.33 8.47 6.93
N GLU A 56 -2.22 7.68 5.85
CA GLU A 56 -3.36 6.97 5.28
C GLU A 56 -3.99 6.00 6.28
N LEU A 57 -3.15 5.26 7.03
CA LEU A 57 -3.57 4.34 8.08
C LEU A 57 -4.27 5.08 9.24
N MET A 58 -3.69 6.19 9.74
CA MET A 58 -4.30 7.01 10.79
C MET A 58 -5.66 7.58 10.37
N VAL A 59 -5.75 8.12 9.15
CA VAL A 59 -7.00 8.69 8.63
C VAL A 59 -8.05 7.60 8.42
N GLY A 60 -7.66 6.42 7.94
CA GLY A 60 -8.54 5.27 7.79
C GLY A 60 -9.13 4.81 9.12
N MET A 61 -8.27 4.50 10.10
CA MET A 61 -8.71 4.06 11.43
C MET A 61 -9.64 5.08 12.12
N PHE A 62 -9.36 6.37 11.97
CA PHE A 62 -10.25 7.42 12.52
C PHE A 62 -11.61 7.43 11.83
N ARG A 63 -11.64 7.38 10.48
CA ARG A 63 -12.88 7.43 9.70
C ARG A 63 -13.76 6.19 9.92
N ASP A 64 -13.14 5.04 10.10
CA ASP A 64 -13.84 3.77 10.29
C ASP A 64 -14.15 3.49 11.77
N GLY A 65 -13.80 4.40 12.69
CA GLY A 65 -14.09 4.29 14.11
C GLY A 65 -13.23 3.26 14.86
N ALA A 66 -12.13 2.79 14.28
CA ALA A 66 -11.20 1.84 14.90
C ALA A 66 -10.35 2.46 16.03
N GLY A 67 -10.29 3.79 16.10
CA GLY A 67 -9.69 4.53 17.21
C GLY A 67 -8.57 5.49 16.79
N VAL A 68 -8.05 6.22 17.78
CA VAL A 68 -6.92 7.14 17.63
C VAL A 68 -5.80 6.67 18.56
N PHE A 69 -4.63 6.40 17.97
CA PHE A 69 -3.49 5.83 18.68
C PHE A 69 -2.32 6.81 18.74
N ASN A 70 -1.51 6.68 19.78
CA ASN A 70 -0.30 7.50 19.94
C ASN A 70 0.80 7.07 18.95
N GLY A 71 1.84 7.90 18.84
CA GLY A 71 2.95 7.66 17.91
C GLY A 71 3.76 6.39 18.20
N THR A 72 3.88 5.99 19.47
CA THR A 72 4.65 4.81 19.88
C THR A 72 3.95 3.53 19.44
N ALA A 73 2.65 3.38 19.74
CA ALA A 73 1.87 2.21 19.34
C ALA A 73 1.85 2.04 17.81
N LEU A 74 1.72 3.15 17.08
CA LEU A 74 1.75 3.14 15.62
C LEU A 74 3.12 2.73 15.07
N LYS A 75 4.21 3.18 15.70
CA LYS A 75 5.56 2.75 15.33
C LYS A 75 5.75 1.25 15.54
N GLU A 76 5.39 0.74 16.72
CA GLU A 76 5.53 -0.69 17.05
C GLU A 76 4.70 -1.58 16.12
N ALA A 77 3.49 -1.15 15.74
CA ALA A 77 2.66 -1.86 14.77
C ALA A 77 3.27 -1.86 13.37
N LEU A 78 3.81 -0.73 12.90
CA LEU A 78 4.50 -0.64 11.60
C LEU A 78 5.80 -1.45 11.57
N ASP A 79 6.57 -1.47 12.67
CA ASP A 79 7.77 -2.31 12.80
C ASP A 79 7.42 -3.80 12.71
N LEU A 80 6.29 -4.22 13.33
CA LEU A 80 5.78 -5.60 13.20
C LEU A 80 5.35 -5.91 11.76
N ILE A 81 4.59 -5.03 11.11
CA ILE A 81 4.13 -5.21 9.72
C ILE A 81 5.33 -5.32 8.77
N GLU A 82 6.35 -4.49 8.97
CA GLU A 82 7.57 -4.53 8.18
C GLU A 82 8.30 -5.88 8.36
N ALA A 83 8.43 -6.36 9.60
CA ALA A 83 9.01 -7.67 9.87
C ALA A 83 8.24 -8.83 9.20
N LEU A 84 6.90 -8.76 9.19
CA LEU A 84 6.06 -9.75 8.49
C LEU A 84 6.27 -9.68 6.96
N ALA A 85 6.32 -8.47 6.38
CA ALA A 85 6.55 -8.32 4.95
C ALA A 85 7.95 -8.80 4.49
N MET A 86 8.92 -8.86 5.41
CA MET A 86 10.24 -9.45 5.15
C MET A 86 10.21 -10.98 4.94
N THR A 87 9.11 -11.67 5.23
CA THR A 87 8.95 -13.10 4.94
C THR A 87 8.17 -13.40 3.66
N GLU A 88 7.50 -12.40 3.08
CA GLU A 88 6.63 -12.55 1.90
C GLU A 88 7.40 -12.75 0.57
N THR A 89 6.71 -12.95 -0.54
CA THR A 89 7.34 -12.91 -1.87
C THR A 89 7.67 -11.48 -2.29
N THR A 90 8.76 -11.29 -3.04
CA THR A 90 9.11 -9.98 -3.58
C THR A 90 8.16 -9.58 -4.72
N GLN A 91 7.88 -8.28 -4.83
CA GLN A 91 7.15 -7.72 -5.96
C GLN A 91 7.77 -6.39 -6.40
N ALA A 92 7.86 -6.17 -7.70
CA ALA A 92 8.33 -4.93 -8.28
C ALA A 92 7.29 -3.81 -8.17
N VAL A 93 7.79 -2.59 -8.04
CA VAL A 93 7.00 -1.36 -8.17
C VAL A 93 7.51 -0.55 -9.35
N HIS A 94 6.60 0.12 -10.04
CA HIS A 94 6.91 0.82 -11.28
C HIS A 94 6.49 2.29 -11.21
N ILE A 95 7.18 3.14 -11.97
CA ILE A 95 6.83 4.56 -12.12
C ILE A 95 6.35 4.74 -13.55
N ARG A 96 5.07 5.08 -13.71
CA ARG A 96 4.40 5.43 -14.97
C ARG A 96 4.27 4.34 -16.01
N VAL A 97 5.27 3.50 -16.23
CA VAL A 97 5.24 2.42 -17.22
C VAL A 97 5.68 1.11 -16.58
N ALA A 98 4.96 0.04 -16.85
CA ALA A 98 5.27 -1.30 -16.37
C ALA A 98 5.01 -2.36 -17.45
N PRO A 99 5.79 -3.46 -17.47
CA PRO A 99 5.38 -4.65 -18.19
C PRO A 99 4.13 -5.25 -17.52
N GLY A 100 3.20 -5.75 -18.33
CA GLY A 100 2.04 -6.54 -17.90
C GLY A 100 2.17 -8.00 -18.30
N PHE A 101 1.17 -8.80 -17.93
CA PHE A 101 1.06 -10.18 -18.36
C PHE A 101 0.79 -10.27 -19.86
N ASP A 102 1.14 -11.42 -20.46
CA ASP A 102 0.90 -11.73 -21.87
C ASP A 102 1.48 -10.70 -22.86
N GLY A 103 2.59 -10.05 -22.49
CA GLY A 103 3.24 -9.04 -23.33
C GLY A 103 2.54 -7.69 -23.34
N ALA A 104 1.59 -7.44 -22.43
CA ALA A 104 0.99 -6.13 -22.27
C ALA A 104 1.99 -5.09 -21.76
N THR A 105 1.70 -3.82 -22.00
CA THR A 105 2.36 -2.67 -21.39
C THR A 105 1.33 -1.82 -20.67
N TRP A 106 1.62 -1.44 -19.44
CA TRP A 106 0.77 -0.58 -18.63
C TRP A 106 1.30 0.84 -18.57
N LEU A 107 0.38 1.81 -18.59
CA LEU A 107 0.66 3.23 -18.43
C LEU A 107 -0.20 3.82 -17.30
N ASP A 108 0.43 4.25 -16.20
CA ASP A 108 -0.23 5.01 -15.14
C ASP A 108 -0.46 6.46 -15.58
N LEU A 109 -1.73 6.84 -15.63
CA LEU A 109 -2.16 8.19 -15.99
C LEU A 109 -2.08 9.17 -14.81
N GLY A 110 -1.75 8.72 -13.60
CA GLY A 110 -1.69 9.58 -12.42
C GLY A 110 -3.07 9.90 -11.85
N ARG A 111 -4.09 9.14 -12.26
CA ARG A 111 -5.48 9.36 -11.85
C ARG A 111 -5.71 8.98 -10.40
N ALA A 112 -6.61 9.70 -9.73
CA ALA A 112 -6.99 9.42 -8.34
C ALA A 112 -7.88 8.16 -8.22
N ASP A 113 -8.57 7.77 -9.29
CA ASP A 113 -9.41 6.57 -9.34
C ASP A 113 -8.62 5.26 -9.54
N GLY A 114 -7.30 5.34 -9.68
CA GLY A 114 -6.43 4.18 -9.90
C GLY A 114 -6.48 3.59 -11.30
N GLN A 115 -7.27 4.14 -12.23
CA GLN A 115 -7.32 3.60 -13.58
C GLN A 115 -6.03 3.90 -14.36
N SER A 116 -5.57 2.91 -15.12
CA SER A 116 -4.38 2.93 -15.97
C SER A 116 -4.75 2.43 -17.36
N VAL A 117 -3.92 2.72 -18.36
CA VAL A 117 -4.09 2.13 -19.70
C VAL A 117 -3.36 0.80 -19.74
N ARG A 118 -4.06 -0.28 -20.12
CA ARG A 118 -3.45 -1.56 -20.49
C ARG A 118 -3.38 -1.62 -22.01
N ILE A 119 -2.18 -1.79 -22.55
CA ILE A 119 -1.90 -1.80 -23.99
C ILE A 119 -1.43 -3.20 -24.37
N HIS A 120 -2.09 -3.84 -25.32
CA HIS A 120 -1.76 -5.17 -25.84
C HIS A 120 -1.83 -5.15 -27.39
N PRO A 121 -1.14 -6.05 -28.12
CA PRO A 121 -1.23 -6.07 -29.58
C PRO A 121 -2.65 -6.18 -30.17
N THR A 122 -3.60 -6.72 -29.42
CA THR A 122 -5.01 -6.87 -29.84
C THR A 122 -5.88 -5.66 -29.49
N GLY A 123 -5.37 -4.67 -28.76
CA GLY A 123 -6.14 -3.49 -28.36
C GLY A 123 -5.65 -2.88 -27.05
N TRP A 124 -6.35 -1.85 -26.61
CA TRP A 124 -6.09 -1.18 -25.34
C TRP A 124 -7.37 -0.92 -24.58
N GLU A 125 -7.26 -0.81 -23.26
CA GLU A 125 -8.37 -0.52 -22.37
C GLU A 125 -7.92 0.36 -21.20
N ILE A 126 -8.87 1.02 -20.54
CA ILE A 126 -8.64 1.74 -19.29
C ILE A 126 -9.26 0.92 -18.17
N THR A 127 -8.43 0.44 -17.24
CA THR A 127 -8.89 -0.38 -16.12
C THR A 127 -7.94 -0.27 -14.93
N VAL A 128 -8.34 -0.82 -13.79
CA VAL A 128 -7.47 -0.91 -12.60
C VAL A 128 -6.59 -2.16 -12.74
N PRO A 129 -5.25 -2.06 -12.65
CA PRO A 129 -4.38 -3.22 -12.72
C PRO A 129 -4.65 -4.23 -11.61
N ASP A 130 -4.55 -5.53 -11.93
CA ASP A 130 -4.45 -6.58 -10.89
C ASP A 130 -3.18 -6.31 -10.06
N PRO A 131 -3.25 -6.29 -8.72
CA PRO A 131 -2.10 -6.07 -7.86
C PRO A 131 -0.93 -7.03 -8.06
N ARG A 132 -1.16 -8.22 -8.63
CA ARG A 132 -0.10 -9.19 -8.97
C ARG A 132 0.57 -8.87 -10.30
N GLU A 133 -0.10 -8.14 -11.18
CA GLU A 133 0.41 -7.76 -12.50
C GLU A 133 1.24 -6.48 -12.39
N VAL A 134 0.65 -5.41 -11.86
CA VAL A 134 1.32 -4.11 -11.74
C VAL A 134 1.01 -3.46 -10.40
N CYS A 135 2.07 -2.95 -9.77
CA CYS A 135 1.94 -2.05 -8.64
C CYS A 135 2.69 -0.74 -8.92
N TRP A 136 2.01 0.37 -8.73
CA TRP A 136 2.54 1.70 -9.01
C TRP A 136 3.20 2.30 -7.77
N ARG A 137 4.31 2.98 -7.98
CA ARG A 137 4.85 3.96 -7.04
C ARG A 137 4.74 5.33 -7.71
N ARG A 138 4.09 6.28 -7.03
CA ARG A 138 4.09 7.69 -7.45
C ARG A 138 5.14 8.47 -6.66
N THR A 139 5.78 9.40 -7.33
CA THR A 139 6.72 10.35 -6.72
C THR A 139 6.05 11.72 -6.64
N GLN A 140 6.55 12.65 -5.81
CA GLN A 140 6.01 14.02 -5.75
C GLN A 140 5.98 14.74 -7.11
N LEU A 141 6.89 14.39 -8.03
CA LEU A 141 6.90 14.94 -9.40
C LEU A 141 5.79 14.36 -10.29
N THR A 142 5.15 13.29 -9.85
CA THR A 142 4.20 12.50 -10.62
C THR A 142 2.89 12.26 -9.86
N GLY A 143 2.57 13.10 -8.86
CA GLY A 143 1.29 13.08 -8.13
C GLY A 143 1.42 12.58 -6.70
#